data_AF-R5GDD0-F1
#
_entry.id   AF-R5GDD0-F1
#
_cell.length_a   1.000
_cell.length_b   1.000
_cell.length_c   1.000
_cell.angle_alpha   90.00
_cell.angle_beta   90.00
_cell.angle_gamma   90.00
#
_symmetry.space_group_name_H-M   'P 1'
#
loop_
_entity.id
_entity.type
_entity.pdbx_description
1 polymer ?
#
loop_
_entity_poly.entity_id
_entity_poly.type
_entity_poly.pdbx_seq_one_letter_code
_entity_poly.pdbx_strand_id
1 'polypeptide(L)'
;MIIPNIRYYARLDDCTNGKTPKYVITAQAGYYPPMDEIVGRDGKISMYLQVSKDSGSKKDNAPAMKLQAKNSLNFTGLKEYFVNGRLSGFAYGYPLATETYSCNQKPNPFFSYKDDGFLFIVHQDQTAATEPEKIKPSCIELVVLEGAKVLISSYCKMLKMGGFDEALAALRKQTKRVDAL
;
A
#
# COMPACT_ATOMS: atom_id res chain seq x y z
N MET A 1 10.08 5.69 21.44
CA MET A 1 9.02 4.93 20.73
C MET A 1 9.71 3.76 20.05
N ILE A 2 9.31 2.52 20.38
CA ILE A 2 9.92 1.31 19.81
C ILE A 2 9.27 1.07 18.44
N ILE A 3 10.08 0.84 17.40
CA ILE A 3 9.57 0.47 16.07
C ILE A 3 8.99 -0.95 16.17
N PRO A 4 7.72 -1.18 15.79
CA PRO A 4 7.15 -2.52 15.76
C PRO A 4 7.92 -3.43 14.82
N ASN A 5 7.78 -4.73 15.01
CA ASN A 5 8.34 -5.71 14.08
C ASN A 5 7.80 -5.45 12.65
N ILE A 6 8.73 -5.34 11.70
CA ILE A 6 8.39 -5.22 10.27
C ILE A 6 8.24 -6.64 9.73
N ARG A 7 7.00 -7.07 9.49
CA ARG A 7 6.73 -8.41 8.95
C ARG A 7 7.17 -8.54 7.50
N TYR A 8 6.93 -7.48 6.74
CA TYR A 8 7.02 -7.53 5.29
C TYR A 8 7.26 -6.15 4.69
N TYR A 9 8.03 -6.15 3.63
CA TYR A 9 8.30 -5.03 2.76
C TYR A 9 8.05 -5.45 1.32
N ALA A 10 7.43 -4.56 0.53
CA ALA A 10 7.35 -4.72 -0.91
C ALA A 10 7.56 -3.39 -1.64
N ARG A 11 8.22 -3.47 -2.80
CA ARG A 11 8.23 -2.40 -3.79
C ARG A 11 7.27 -2.78 -4.92
N LEU A 12 6.33 -1.88 -5.18
CA LEU A 12 5.36 -1.97 -6.26
C LEU A 12 5.76 -0.96 -7.36
N ASP A 13 6.23 -1.45 -8.50
CA ASP A 13 6.57 -0.60 -9.65
C ASP A 13 5.38 -0.45 -10.60
N ASP A 14 5.29 0.70 -11.26
CA ASP A 14 4.25 0.97 -12.25
C ASP A 14 4.31 -0.01 -13.43
N CYS A 15 3.18 -0.65 -13.71
CA CYS A 15 2.98 -1.52 -14.87
C CYS A 15 1.68 -1.17 -15.62
N THR A 16 1.28 0.10 -15.56
CA THR A 16 0.02 0.58 -16.14
C THR A 16 -0.02 0.32 -17.65
N ASN A 17 -1.00 -0.48 -18.09
CA ASN A 17 -1.31 -0.71 -19.50
C ASN A 17 -2.79 -0.40 -19.80
N GLY A 18 -3.22 0.82 -19.45
CA GLY A 18 -4.61 1.25 -19.55
C GLY A 18 -4.88 2.56 -18.80
N LYS A 19 -6.16 2.86 -18.55
CA LYS A 19 -6.58 4.13 -17.90
C LYS A 19 -6.36 4.15 -16.39
N THR A 20 -6.45 3.00 -15.73
CA THR A 20 -6.31 2.91 -14.27
C THR A 20 -4.88 2.56 -13.91
N PRO A 21 -4.20 3.37 -13.08
CA PRO A 21 -2.84 3.05 -12.67
C PRO A 21 -2.77 1.69 -11.98
N LYS A 22 -1.80 0.87 -12.39
CA LYS A 22 -1.59 -0.49 -11.91
C LYS A 22 -0.14 -0.65 -11.52
N TYR A 23 0.09 -1.25 -10.36
CA TYR A 23 1.43 -1.51 -9.84
C TYR A 23 1.60 -2.99 -9.55
N VAL A 24 2.80 -3.50 -9.75
CA VAL A 24 3.15 -4.91 -9.54
C VAL A 24 4.30 -5.00 -8.55
N ILE A 25 4.25 -5.97 -7.63
CA ILE A 25 5.36 -6.23 -6.72
C ILE A 25 6.54 -6.78 -7.52
N THR A 26 7.68 -6.08 -7.47
CA THR A 26 8.93 -6.42 -8.18
C THR A 26 10.05 -6.76 -7.22
N ALA A 27 9.94 -6.37 -5.95
CA ALA A 27 10.90 -6.68 -4.91
C ALA A 27 10.20 -6.82 -3.57
N GLN A 28 10.63 -7.78 -2.76
CA GLN A 28 10.07 -8.00 -1.43
C GLN A 28 11.10 -8.52 -0.42
N ALA A 29 10.84 -8.27 0.87
CA ALA A 29 11.60 -8.81 2.00
C ALA A 29 10.65 -9.17 3.14
N GLY A 30 10.99 -10.20 3.92
CA GLY A 30 10.11 -10.76 4.95
C GLY A 30 9.02 -11.66 4.35
N TYR A 31 8.02 -12.00 5.16
CA TYR A 31 6.92 -12.87 4.76
C TYR A 31 5.60 -12.41 5.39
N TYR A 32 4.56 -12.28 4.56
CA TYR A 32 3.21 -11.93 4.99
C TYR A 32 2.21 -12.86 4.29
N PRO A 33 1.80 -13.97 4.93
CA PRO A 33 1.04 -15.04 4.29
C PRO A 33 -0.19 -14.62 3.48
N PRO A 34 -0.99 -13.61 3.91
CA PRO A 34 -2.15 -13.17 3.13
C PRO A 34 -1.83 -12.67 1.71
N MET A 35 -0.56 -12.35 1.42
CA MET A 35 -0.11 -11.92 0.09
C MET A 35 -0.19 -13.07 -0.94
N ASP A 36 0.01 -14.32 -0.50
CA ASP A 36 -0.01 -15.49 -1.38
C ASP A 36 -1.42 -15.70 -1.99
N GLU A 37 -2.46 -15.35 -1.24
CA GLU A 37 -3.88 -15.48 -1.65
C GLU A 37 -4.29 -14.48 -2.75
N ILE A 38 -3.51 -13.42 -2.95
CA ILE A 38 -3.78 -12.39 -3.95
C ILE A 38 -2.86 -12.47 -5.17
N VAL A 39 -2.05 -13.52 -5.29
CA VAL A 39 -1.22 -13.81 -6.47
C VAL A 39 -2.12 -14.00 -7.70
N GLY A 40 -1.81 -13.27 -8.76
CA GLY A 40 -2.50 -13.33 -10.05
C GLY A 40 -2.24 -14.64 -10.80
N ARG A 41 -2.95 -14.83 -11.92
CA ARG A 41 -2.73 -16.01 -12.79
C ARG A 41 -1.35 -16.02 -13.44
N ASP A 42 -0.72 -14.85 -13.52
CA ASP A 42 0.63 -14.61 -14.01
C ASP A 42 1.71 -14.84 -12.96
N GLY A 43 1.35 -15.36 -11.78
CA GLY A 43 2.27 -15.54 -10.66
C GLY A 43 2.68 -14.22 -10.00
N LYS A 44 2.02 -13.09 -10.30
CA LYS A 44 2.40 -11.77 -9.78
C LYS A 44 1.32 -11.18 -8.92
N ILE A 45 1.72 -10.45 -7.88
CA ILE A 45 0.79 -9.63 -7.10
C ILE A 45 0.76 -8.24 -7.73
N SER A 46 -0.42 -7.84 -8.18
CA SER A 46 -0.65 -6.49 -8.70
C SER A 46 -1.86 -5.83 -8.07
N MET A 47 -1.80 -4.51 -7.97
CA MET A 47 -2.83 -3.68 -7.35
C MET A 47 -3.13 -2.48 -8.25
N TYR A 48 -4.41 -2.17 -8.39
CA TYR A 48 -4.87 -0.94 -9.02
C TYR A 48 -4.92 0.17 -7.98
N LEU A 49 -4.33 1.32 -8.31
CA LEU A 49 -4.54 2.55 -7.56
C LEU A 49 -5.81 3.22 -8.09
N GLN A 50 -6.83 3.28 -7.26
CA GLN A 50 -8.15 3.78 -7.63
C GLN A 50 -8.60 4.87 -6.69
N VAL A 51 -9.47 5.73 -7.19
CA VAL A 51 -10.29 6.59 -6.36
C VAL A 51 -11.18 5.71 -5.46
N SER A 52 -11.22 6.01 -4.16
CA SER A 52 -12.27 5.46 -3.30
C SER A 52 -13.59 6.10 -3.73
N LYS A 53 -14.62 5.30 -4.06
CA LYS A 53 -15.94 5.82 -4.47
C LYS A 53 -16.35 6.93 -3.47
N ASP A 54 -16.61 8.13 -3.99
CA ASP A 54 -16.66 9.44 -3.33
C ASP A 54 -15.36 10.28 -3.36
N SER A 55 -14.74 10.51 -4.53
CA SER A 55 -13.76 11.61 -4.71
C SER A 55 -14.36 13.02 -4.57
N GLY A 56 -15.65 13.14 -4.22
CA GLY A 56 -16.20 14.30 -3.54
C GLY A 56 -16.34 13.96 -2.05
N SER A 57 -15.33 14.26 -1.24
CA SER A 57 -15.34 13.99 0.21
C SER A 57 -16.53 14.66 0.91
N LYS A 58 -17.51 13.87 1.36
CA LYS A 58 -18.32 14.10 2.58
C LYS A 58 -18.77 12.73 3.13
N LYS A 59 -18.04 12.13 4.06
CA LYS A 59 -18.27 12.27 5.51
C LYS A 59 -16.91 12.31 6.25
N ASP A 60 -16.22 13.44 6.14
CA ASP A 60 -15.04 13.93 6.87
C ASP A 60 -13.78 13.05 7.07
N ASN A 61 -13.77 11.75 6.74
CA ASN A 61 -12.66 10.84 7.11
C ASN A 61 -12.33 9.71 6.09
N ALA A 62 -12.97 9.68 4.91
CA ALA A 62 -12.73 8.64 3.90
C ALA A 62 -11.41 8.88 3.13
N PRO A 63 -10.56 7.86 2.89
CA PRO A 63 -9.32 8.00 2.11
C PRO A 63 -9.61 8.34 0.65
N ALA A 64 -8.91 9.32 0.08
CA ALA A 64 -9.11 9.75 -1.30
C ALA A 64 -8.77 8.65 -2.34
N MET A 65 -7.75 7.85 -2.03
CA MET A 65 -7.27 6.77 -2.89
C MET A 65 -7.29 5.43 -2.15
N LYS A 66 -7.29 4.33 -2.90
CA LYS A 66 -7.17 2.96 -2.40
C LYS A 66 -6.34 2.09 -3.33
N LEU A 67 -5.76 1.05 -2.76
CA LEU A 67 -5.19 -0.06 -3.52
C LEU A 67 -6.23 -1.19 -3.59
N GLN A 68 -6.52 -1.65 -4.80
CA GLN A 68 -7.40 -2.78 -5.06
C GLN A 68 -6.62 -3.94 -5.70
N ALA A 69 -6.61 -5.08 -5.02
CA ALA A 69 -5.93 -6.29 -5.46
C ALA A 69 -6.86 -7.21 -6.27
N LYS A 70 -6.39 -8.44 -6.51
CA LYS A 70 -7.12 -9.53 -7.19
C LYS A 70 -8.56 -9.68 -6.69
N ASN A 71 -9.46 -10.09 -7.58
CA ASN A 71 -10.87 -10.35 -7.27
C ASN A 71 -11.63 -9.15 -6.69
N SER A 72 -11.19 -7.92 -7.00
CA SER A 72 -11.75 -6.66 -6.49
C SER A 72 -11.65 -6.49 -4.97
N LEU A 73 -10.72 -7.19 -4.33
CA LEU A 73 -10.41 -7.00 -2.91
C LEU A 73 -9.82 -5.60 -2.71
N ASN A 74 -10.47 -4.76 -1.91
CA ASN A 74 -9.85 -3.49 -1.48
C ASN A 74 -8.76 -3.83 -0.46
N PHE A 75 -7.49 -3.82 -0.91
CA PHE A 75 -6.34 -4.14 -0.06
C PHE A 75 -6.28 -3.16 1.13
N THR A 76 -6.31 -1.87 0.84
CA THR A 76 -6.50 -0.83 1.85
C THR A 76 -6.85 0.52 1.22
N GLY A 77 -7.42 1.42 2.02
CA GLY A 77 -7.49 2.84 1.68
C GLY A 77 -6.21 3.57 2.10
N LEU A 78 -5.75 4.52 1.28
CA LEU A 78 -4.51 5.27 1.50
C LEU A 78 -4.82 6.58 2.25
N LYS A 79 -4.77 6.54 3.58
CA LYS A 79 -4.96 7.72 4.45
C LYS A 79 -3.76 8.65 4.32
N GLU A 80 -4.01 9.95 4.39
CA GLU A 80 -3.01 11.03 4.20
C GLU A 80 -2.28 11.00 2.85
N TYR A 81 -2.80 10.28 1.85
CA TYR A 81 -2.23 10.28 0.50
C TYR A 81 -2.17 11.69 -0.11
N PHE A 82 -3.22 12.49 0.13
CA PHE A 82 -3.21 13.93 -0.11
C PHE A 82 -3.27 14.69 1.22
N VAL A 83 -2.45 15.73 1.36
CA VAL A 83 -2.48 16.68 2.47
C VAL A 83 -2.55 18.09 1.87
N ASN A 84 -3.55 18.87 2.28
CA ASN A 84 -3.80 20.23 1.74
C ASN A 84 -3.88 20.26 0.19
N GLY A 85 -4.51 19.25 -0.40
CA GLY A 85 -4.69 19.14 -1.85
C GLY A 85 -3.43 18.73 -2.64
N ARG A 86 -2.33 18.41 -1.97
CA ARG A 86 -1.07 17.98 -2.61
C ARG A 86 -0.71 16.56 -2.21
N LEU A 87 -0.01 15.84 -3.09
CA LEU A 87 0.52 14.53 -2.74
C LEU A 87 1.50 14.68 -1.57
N SER A 88 1.33 13.87 -0.53
CA SER A 88 2.15 13.95 0.67
C SER A 88 3.47 13.18 0.56
N GLY A 89 3.60 12.29 -0.43
CA GLY A 89 4.67 11.31 -0.55
C GLY A 89 4.55 10.11 0.40
N PHE A 90 3.55 10.10 1.29
CA PHE A 90 3.40 9.05 2.29
C PHE A 90 1.93 8.77 2.59
N ALA A 91 1.58 7.51 2.78
CA ALA A 91 0.25 7.15 3.22
C ALA A 91 0.30 6.07 4.29
N TYR A 92 -0.83 5.82 4.91
CA TYR A 92 -1.00 4.64 5.73
C TYR A 92 -2.35 3.99 5.51
N GLY A 93 -2.46 2.74 5.92
CA GLY A 93 -3.66 1.96 5.85
C GLY A 93 -3.64 0.84 6.87
N TYR A 94 -4.62 -0.03 6.77
CA TYR A 94 -4.72 -1.25 7.56
C TYR A 94 -5.57 -2.27 6.80
N PRO A 95 -5.46 -3.56 7.14
CA PRO A 95 -6.27 -4.58 6.52
C PRO A 95 -7.76 -4.41 6.81
N LEU A 96 -8.59 -4.96 5.92
CA LEU A 96 -10.03 -5.02 6.11
C LEU A 96 -10.35 -5.85 7.37
N ALA A 97 -11.18 -5.29 8.26
CA ALA A 97 -11.48 -5.89 9.55
C ALA A 97 -12.63 -6.91 9.53
N THR A 98 -13.29 -7.10 8.38
CA THR A 98 -14.39 -8.07 8.22
C THR A 98 -13.86 -9.42 7.72
N GLU A 99 -14.50 -10.51 8.13
CA GLU A 99 -14.12 -11.88 7.74
C GLU A 99 -14.28 -12.16 6.26
N THR A 100 -15.22 -11.47 5.61
CA THR A 100 -15.52 -11.63 4.20
C THR A 100 -15.54 -10.28 3.49
N TYR A 101 -15.52 -10.31 2.16
CA TYR A 101 -15.66 -9.16 1.30
C TYR A 101 -16.53 -9.49 0.08
N SER A 102 -16.98 -8.44 -0.63
CA SER A 102 -17.91 -8.51 -1.77
C SER A 102 -19.32 -9.01 -1.43
N CYS A 103 -20.26 -8.86 -2.37
CA CYS A 103 -21.61 -9.40 -2.23
C CYS A 103 -21.64 -10.94 -2.15
N ASN A 104 -20.60 -11.60 -2.66
CA ASN A 104 -20.49 -13.06 -2.69
C ASN A 104 -19.80 -13.64 -1.44
N GLN A 105 -19.59 -12.83 -0.39
CA GLN A 105 -19.03 -13.29 0.89
C GLN A 105 -17.69 -14.04 0.75
N LYS A 106 -16.82 -13.55 -0.15
CA LYS A 106 -15.49 -14.15 -0.35
C LYS A 106 -14.66 -14.02 0.93
N PRO A 107 -13.93 -15.06 1.38
CA PRO A 107 -13.08 -14.97 2.57
C PRO A 107 -12.04 -13.85 2.41
N ASN A 108 -11.88 -13.01 3.42
CA ASN A 108 -10.84 -11.99 3.46
C ASN A 108 -9.53 -12.61 3.97
N PRO A 109 -8.50 -12.76 3.12
CA PRO A 109 -7.25 -13.42 3.52
C PRO A 109 -6.49 -12.64 4.62
N PHE A 110 -6.80 -11.35 4.82
CA PHE A 110 -6.12 -10.52 5.80
C PHE A 110 -6.83 -10.46 7.17
N PHE A 111 -7.97 -11.12 7.36
CA PHE A 111 -8.76 -10.98 8.60
C PHE A 111 -7.99 -11.40 9.87
N SER A 112 -7.16 -12.44 9.79
CA SER A 112 -6.29 -12.89 10.90
C SER A 112 -5.20 -11.88 11.25
N TYR A 113 -4.92 -10.93 10.35
CA TYR A 113 -3.91 -9.89 10.50
C TYR A 113 -4.53 -8.50 10.62
N LYS A 114 -5.85 -8.39 10.89
CA LYS A 114 -6.62 -7.14 10.90
C LYS A 114 -6.13 -6.05 11.86
N ASP A 115 -5.19 -6.36 12.74
CA ASP A 115 -4.57 -5.46 13.71
C ASP A 115 -3.18 -4.99 13.29
N ASP A 116 -2.65 -5.49 12.18
CA ASP A 116 -1.44 -4.97 11.54
C ASP A 116 -1.70 -3.60 10.90
N GLY A 117 -0.63 -2.82 10.74
CA GLY A 117 -0.67 -1.52 10.11
C GLY A 117 0.17 -1.48 8.83
N PHE A 118 -0.29 -0.73 7.84
CA PHE A 118 0.42 -0.53 6.58
C PHE A 118 0.97 0.90 6.49
N LEU A 119 2.25 1.03 6.19
CA LEU A 119 2.86 2.29 5.79
C LEU A 119 3.18 2.26 4.30
N PHE A 120 3.07 3.41 3.66
CA PHE A 120 3.37 3.59 2.25
C PHE A 120 4.31 4.77 2.03
N ILE A 121 5.32 4.56 1.18
CA ILE A 121 6.15 5.62 0.61
C ILE A 121 5.79 5.71 -0.87
N VAL A 122 5.41 6.89 -1.32
CA VAL A 122 4.89 7.14 -2.65
C VAL A 122 5.92 7.98 -3.41
N HIS A 123 6.57 7.37 -4.38
CA HIS A 123 7.58 8.04 -5.21
C HIS A 123 6.91 8.61 -6.43
N GLN A 124 7.17 9.88 -6.72
CA GLN A 124 6.70 10.54 -7.93
C GLN A 124 7.83 10.61 -8.95
N ASP A 125 7.46 10.64 -10.22
CA ASP A 125 8.38 11.07 -11.26
C ASP A 125 8.47 12.60 -11.25
N GLN A 126 9.59 13.13 -10.73
CA GLN A 126 9.85 14.57 -10.68
C GLN A 126 10.10 15.18 -12.07
N THR A 127 10.32 14.34 -13.09
CA THR A 127 10.58 14.77 -14.47
C THR A 127 9.31 14.83 -15.33
N ALA A 128 8.16 14.40 -14.79
CA ALA A 128 6.88 14.40 -15.49
C ALA A 128 6.43 15.81 -15.92
N ALA A 129 6.03 15.93 -17.18
CA ALA A 129 5.69 17.21 -17.81
C ALA A 129 4.29 17.73 -17.41
N THR A 130 3.36 16.83 -17.07
CA THR A 130 1.96 17.19 -16.77
C THR A 130 1.56 16.93 -15.32
N GLU A 131 0.65 17.73 -14.77
CA GLU A 131 0.16 17.56 -13.39
C GLU A 131 -0.46 16.17 -13.12
N PRO A 132 -1.26 15.56 -14.03
CA PRO A 132 -1.75 14.19 -13.83
C PRO A 132 -0.62 13.15 -13.74
N GLU A 133 0.44 13.31 -14.52
CA GLU A 133 1.60 12.41 -14.49
C GLU A 133 2.43 12.62 -13.21
N LYS A 134 2.53 13.86 -12.71
CA LYS A 134 3.16 14.14 -11.41
C LYS A 134 2.40 13.49 -10.24
N ILE A 135 1.07 13.40 -10.32
CA ILE A 135 0.24 12.78 -9.26
C ILE A 135 0.30 11.25 -9.32
N LYS A 136 0.65 10.67 -10.48
CA LYS A 136 0.82 9.23 -10.64
C LYS A 136 2.16 8.80 -10.02
N PRO A 137 2.15 7.86 -9.05
CA PRO A 137 3.39 7.31 -8.52
C PRO A 137 4.20 6.59 -9.60
N SER A 138 5.54 6.75 -9.58
CA SER A 138 6.45 5.91 -10.35
C SER A 138 6.62 4.54 -9.68
N CYS A 139 6.62 4.52 -8.35
CA CYS A 139 6.56 3.32 -7.54
C CYS A 139 5.97 3.62 -6.16
N ILE A 140 5.52 2.58 -5.49
CA ILE A 140 4.99 2.61 -4.13
C ILE A 140 5.73 1.57 -3.31
N GLU A 141 6.30 1.96 -2.17
CA GLU A 141 6.80 1.01 -1.18
C GLU A 141 5.72 0.75 -0.14
N LEU A 142 5.53 -0.51 0.24
CA LEU A 142 4.66 -0.99 1.29
C LEU A 142 5.51 -1.55 2.44
N VAL A 143 5.20 -1.15 3.67
CA VAL A 143 5.77 -1.73 4.90
C VAL A 143 4.62 -2.22 5.78
N VAL A 144 4.68 -3.47 6.22
CA VAL A 144 3.70 -4.08 7.12
C VAL A 144 4.28 -4.13 8.52
N LEU A 145 3.62 -3.46 9.46
CA LEU A 145 3.96 -3.39 10.87
C LEU A 145 3.03 -4.27 11.70
N GLU A 146 3.61 -5.22 12.43
CA GLU A 146 2.89 -6.15 13.31
C GLU A 146 2.13 -5.41 14.41
N GLY A 147 0.82 -5.68 14.55
CA GLY A 147 -0.03 -5.17 15.63
C GLY A 147 -0.15 -3.64 15.69
N ALA A 148 0.24 -2.94 14.63
CA ALA A 148 0.47 -1.50 14.66
C ALA A 148 -0.76 -0.66 14.29
N LYS A 149 -1.91 -1.26 13.97
CA LYS A 149 -3.09 -0.55 13.44
C LYS A 149 -3.51 0.67 14.26
N VAL A 150 -3.51 0.57 15.59
CA VAL A 150 -3.92 1.67 16.47
C VAL A 150 -2.95 2.86 16.38
N LEU A 151 -1.66 2.59 16.21
CA LEU A 151 -0.60 3.59 16.21
C LEU A 151 -0.09 3.93 14.80
N ILE A 152 -0.70 3.38 13.75
CA ILE A 152 -0.15 3.46 12.38
C ILE A 152 -0.04 4.90 11.86
N SER A 153 -0.94 5.79 12.28
CA SER A 153 -0.86 7.22 11.95
C SER A 153 0.37 7.89 12.58
N SER A 154 0.72 7.50 13.81
CA SER A 154 1.92 8.00 14.50
C SER A 154 3.19 7.42 13.87
N TYR A 155 3.17 6.14 13.47
CA TYR A 155 4.28 5.55 12.73
C TYR A 155 4.44 6.17 11.33
N CYS A 156 3.36 6.61 10.68
CA CYS A 156 3.46 7.37 9.42
C CYS A 156 4.13 8.74 9.63
N LYS A 157 3.85 9.42 10.75
CA LYS A 157 4.59 10.65 11.12
C LYS A 157 6.07 10.36 11.36
N MET A 158 6.39 9.28 12.08
CA MET A 158 7.77 8.86 12.30
C MET A 158 8.49 8.52 10.98
N LEU A 159 7.81 7.83 10.06
CA LEU A 159 8.32 7.54 8.72
C LEU A 159 8.65 8.84 7.96
N LYS A 160 7.75 9.83 7.98
CA LYS A 160 7.98 11.16 7.38
C LYS A 160 9.20 11.88 7.97
N MET A 161 9.51 11.63 9.24
CA MET A 161 10.63 12.24 9.96
C MET A 161 11.94 11.42 9.85
N GLY A 162 11.99 10.38 9.00
CA GLY A 162 13.18 9.55 8.80
C GLY A 162 13.39 8.47 9.87
N GLY A 163 12.43 8.25 10.77
CA GLY A 163 12.58 7.29 11.86
C GLY A 163 12.63 5.82 11.43
N PHE A 164 12.41 5.52 10.14
CA PHE A 164 12.52 4.18 9.57
C PHE A 164 13.70 4.03 8.59
N ASP A 165 14.52 5.07 8.40
CA ASP A 165 15.51 5.12 7.31
C ASP A 165 16.52 3.97 7.35
N GLU A 166 17.06 3.66 8.54
CA GLU A 166 17.99 2.55 8.72
C GLU A 166 17.33 1.19 8.41
N ALA A 167 16.12 0.96 8.93
CA ALA A 167 15.37 -0.27 8.70
C ALA A 167 15.02 -0.45 7.21
N LEU A 168 14.58 0.63 6.54
CA LEU A 168 14.28 0.63 5.12
C LEU A 168 15.52 0.41 4.27
N ALA A 169 16.66 1.03 4.62
CA ALA A 169 17.92 0.81 3.93
C ALA A 169 18.36 -0.66 4.03
N ALA A 170 18.20 -1.30 5.20
CA ALA A 170 18.46 -2.72 5.38
C ALA A 170 17.49 -3.59 4.55
N LEU A 171 16.19 -3.33 4.61
CA LEU A 171 15.17 -4.07 3.86
C LEU A 171 15.41 -3.99 2.35
N ARG A 172 15.67 -2.79 1.81
CA ARG A 172 15.95 -2.58 0.38
C ARG A 172 17.14 -3.41 -0.09
N LYS A 173 18.19 -3.55 0.73
CA LYS A 173 19.37 -4.39 0.42
C LYS A 173 19.08 -5.89 0.48
N GLN A 174 18.14 -6.30 1.34
CA GLN A 174 17.74 -7.71 1.51
C GLN A 174 16.67 -8.14 0.50
N THR A 175 16.08 -7.21 -0.25
CA THR A 175 15.01 -7.53 -1.18
C THR A 175 15.47 -8.52 -2.25
N LYS A 176 14.61 -9.51 -2.50
CA LYS A 176 14.74 -10.39 -3.66
C LYS A 176 13.91 -9.81 -4.79
N ARG A 177 14.47 -9.78 -6.01
CA ARG A 177 13.66 -9.49 -7.20
C ARG A 177 12.61 -10.58 -7.37
N VAL A 178 11.41 -10.16 -7.76
CA VAL A 178 10.26 -11.04 -7.95
C VAL A 178 9.92 -11.05 -9.43
N ASP A 179 10.25 -12.15 -10.12
CA ASP A 179 9.89 -12.34 -11.52
C ASP A 179 8.55 -13.08 -11.68
N ALA A 180 8.26 -14.03 -10.78
CA ALA A 180 6.98 -14.68 -10.51
C ALA A 180 7.05 -15.38 -9.13
N LEU A 181 5.94 -15.46 -8.40
CA LEU A 181 5.76 -16.16 -7.12
C LEU A 181 5.18 -17.56 -7.33
#